data_AF-A0A843CB58-F1
#
_entry.id   AF-A0A843CB58-F1
#
_cell.length_a   1.000
_cell.length_b   1.000
_cell.length_c   1.000
_cell.angle_alpha   90.00
_cell.angle_beta   90.00
_cell.angle_gamma   90.00
#
_symmetry.space_group_name_H-M   'P 1'
#
loop_
_entity.id
_entity.type
_entity.pdbx_description
1 polymer ?
#
loop_
_entity_poly.entity_id
_entity_poly.type
_entity_poly.pdbx_seq_one_letter_code
_entity_poly.pdbx_strand_id
1 'polypeptide(L)'
;MLCALAMVGVLGNAPLKRVKDAWGKFKKLSELGNKLVELHLLTHPSLSDTCRGFPESGTNKVENVRYDEENERVYFNKEQYFDGISKEVWEYRIGGYQVLAKYLKDRKGRELSLQEIEHYMKVAAAIRRTIDVQRKIDQVIGRI
;
A
#
# COMPACT_ATOMS: atom_id res chain seq x y z
N MET A 1 25.66 50.63 -34.79
CA MET A 1 26.36 49.49 -34.15
C MET A 1 25.92 49.34 -32.69
N LEU A 2 24.61 49.17 -32.41
CA LEU A 2 24.09 48.99 -31.04
C LEU A 2 22.63 48.45 -31.02
N CYS A 3 22.32 47.44 -31.83
CA CYS A 3 21.03 46.73 -31.76
C CYS A 3 21.14 45.20 -31.71
N ALA A 4 22.35 44.65 -31.61
CA ALA A 4 22.56 43.19 -31.63
C ALA A 4 22.73 42.55 -30.24
N LEU A 5 22.70 43.31 -29.14
CA LEU A 5 23.01 42.80 -27.80
C LEU A 5 21.79 42.52 -26.90
N ALA A 6 20.56 42.75 -27.36
CA ALA A 6 19.35 42.53 -26.55
C ALA A 6 18.65 41.18 -26.77
N MET A 7 19.16 40.30 -27.63
CA MET A 7 18.51 39.00 -27.93
C MET A 7 19.12 37.77 -27.23
N VAL A 8 20.17 37.96 -26.42
CA VAL A 8 20.76 36.86 -25.62
C VAL A 8 20.03 36.67 -24.27
N GLY A 9 19.17 37.61 -23.87
CA GLY A 9 18.48 37.59 -22.57
C GLY A 9 17.13 36.88 -22.52
N VAL A 10 16.54 36.48 -23.66
CA VAL A 10 15.12 36.05 -23.71
C VAL A 10 14.95 34.55 -24.03
N LEU A 11 16.04 33.84 -24.36
CA LEU A 11 16.03 32.40 -24.62
C LEU A 11 17.16 31.73 -23.83
N GLY A 12 16.86 31.05 -22.72
CA GLY A 12 17.78 30.02 -22.23
C GLY A 12 17.93 29.80 -20.74
N ASN A 13 16.84 29.46 -20.03
CA ASN A 13 16.96 28.61 -18.83
C ASN A 13 15.85 27.56 -18.70
N ALA A 14 14.83 27.62 -19.57
CA ALA A 14 13.75 26.64 -19.61
C ALA A 14 14.23 25.18 -19.80
N PRO A 15 15.25 24.87 -20.64
CA PRO A 15 15.77 23.50 -20.76
C PRO A 15 16.41 23.00 -19.46
N LEU A 16 17.24 23.84 -18.81
CA LEU A 16 17.89 23.49 -17.54
C LEU A 16 16.89 23.36 -16.39
N LYS A 17 15.88 24.22 -16.32
CA LYS A 17 14.79 24.12 -15.35
C LYS A 17 14.00 22.82 -15.55
N ARG A 18 13.65 22.48 -16.79
CA ARG A 18 12.93 21.23 -17.11
C ARG A 18 13.72 19.99 -16.69
N VAL A 19 15.02 19.95 -16.93
CA VAL A 19 15.89 18.83 -16.51
C VAL A 19 15.95 18.74 -14.98
N LYS A 20 16.10 19.86 -14.27
CA LYS A 20 16.09 19.89 -12.80
C LYS A 20 14.75 19.41 -12.22
N ASP A 21 13.64 19.86 -12.79
CA ASP A 21 12.29 19.48 -12.38
C ASP A 21 12.06 17.97 -12.62
N ALA A 22 12.48 17.44 -13.78
CA ALA A 22 12.40 16.01 -14.11
C ALA A 22 13.25 15.15 -13.17
N TRP A 23 14.48 15.58 -12.89
CA TRP A 23 15.36 14.93 -11.93
C TRP A 23 14.76 14.89 -10.52
N GLY A 24 14.20 16.01 -10.06
CA GLY A 24 13.52 16.08 -8.76
C GLY A 24 12.35 15.10 -8.65
N LYS A 25 11.56 14.95 -9.71
CA LYS A 25 10.48 13.94 -9.77
C LYS A 25 11.05 12.51 -9.75
N PHE A 26 12.07 12.24 -10.56
CA PHE A 26 12.72 10.92 -10.61
C PHE A 26 13.25 10.49 -9.24
N LYS A 27 13.93 11.40 -8.53
CA LYS A 27 14.44 11.12 -7.17
C LYS A 27 13.31 10.73 -6.21
N LYS A 28 12.23 11.51 -6.18
CA LYS A 28 11.05 11.21 -5.34
C LYS A 28 10.41 9.87 -5.70
N LEU A 29 10.29 9.55 -6.99
CA LEU A 29 9.77 8.26 -7.44
C LEU A 29 10.66 7.11 -7.02
N SER A 30 11.99 7.27 -7.08
CA SER A 30 12.95 6.27 -6.62
C SER A 30 12.79 5.99 -5.11
N GLU A 31 12.63 7.02 -4.30
CA GLU A 31 12.42 6.91 -2.84
C GLU A 31 11.10 6.19 -2.52
N LEU A 32 10.00 6.58 -3.19
CA LEU A 32 8.70 5.93 -3.04
C LEU A 32 8.71 4.48 -3.53
N GLY A 33 9.43 4.20 -4.63
CA GLY A 33 9.64 2.85 -5.16
C GLY A 33 10.39 1.96 -4.19
N ASN A 34 11.48 2.45 -3.58
CA ASN A 34 12.19 1.70 -2.54
C ASN A 34 11.28 1.37 -1.34
N LYS A 35 10.46 2.35 -0.92
CA LYS A 35 9.48 2.13 0.14
C LYS A 35 8.45 1.05 -0.23
N LEU A 36 7.98 1.02 -1.49
CA LEU A 36 7.09 -0.06 -1.95
C LEU A 36 7.78 -1.43 -1.84
N VAL A 37 9.04 -1.54 -2.26
CA VAL A 37 9.82 -2.78 -2.15
C VAL A 37 9.88 -3.25 -0.69
N GLU A 38 10.25 -2.39 0.24
CA GLU A 38 10.33 -2.73 1.67
C GLU A 38 8.97 -3.13 2.26
N LEU A 39 7.88 -2.47 1.85
CA LEU A 39 6.53 -2.84 2.27
C LEU A 39 6.13 -4.22 1.75
N HIS A 40 6.45 -4.56 0.49
CA HIS A 40 6.07 -5.84 -0.12
C HIS A 40 6.96 -7.00 0.35
N LEU A 41 8.17 -6.70 0.82
CA LEU A 41 9.03 -7.65 1.53
C LEU A 41 8.67 -7.78 3.03
N LEU A 42 7.72 -6.98 3.51
CA LEU A 42 7.34 -6.89 4.92
C LEU A 42 8.50 -6.53 5.87
N THR A 43 9.52 -5.84 5.35
CA THR A 43 10.72 -5.42 6.08
C THR A 43 10.67 -3.98 6.57
N HIS A 44 9.74 -3.17 6.03
CA HIS A 44 9.63 -1.76 6.42
C HIS A 44 9.33 -1.62 7.93
N PRO A 45 10.07 -0.78 8.69
CA PRO A 45 9.93 -0.68 10.14
C PRO A 45 8.52 -0.32 10.64
N SER A 46 7.74 0.42 9.83
CA SER A 46 6.35 0.75 10.18
C SER A 46 5.39 -0.44 10.27
N LEU A 47 5.86 -1.66 10.00
CA LEU A 47 5.09 -2.90 10.08
C LEU A 47 5.38 -3.70 11.35
N SER A 48 6.17 -3.17 12.31
CA SER A 48 6.49 -3.88 13.56
C SER A 48 5.30 -4.02 14.52
N ASP A 49 4.35 -3.08 14.49
CA ASP A 49 3.30 -2.93 15.51
C ASP A 49 1.93 -3.45 15.06
N THR A 50 1.89 -4.57 14.33
CA THR A 50 0.66 -5.04 13.66
C THR A 50 -0.16 -6.07 14.43
N CYS A 51 0.20 -6.43 15.67
CA CYS A 51 -0.58 -7.38 16.48
C CYS A 51 -1.93 -6.82 17.01
N ARG A 52 -2.28 -5.57 16.72
CA ARG A 52 -3.61 -5.03 17.06
C ARG A 52 -4.61 -5.41 15.96
N GLY A 53 -5.77 -5.93 16.36
CA GLY A 53 -6.89 -6.22 15.46
C GLY A 53 -7.28 -7.69 15.33
N PHE A 54 -6.90 -8.54 16.29
CA PHE A 54 -7.43 -9.91 16.42
C PHE A 54 -7.92 -10.14 17.86
N PRO A 55 -9.14 -9.68 18.20
CA PRO A 55 -9.60 -9.64 19.59
C PRO A 55 -10.17 -10.98 20.09
N GLU A 56 -10.71 -11.81 19.20
CA GLU A 56 -11.46 -13.01 19.57
C GLU A 56 -10.60 -14.28 19.56
N SER A 57 -10.50 -14.93 20.72
CA SER A 57 -9.87 -16.25 20.84
C SER A 57 -10.82 -17.36 20.38
N GLY A 58 -10.29 -18.48 19.89
CA GLY A 58 -11.12 -19.56 19.36
C GLY A 58 -10.31 -20.61 18.61
N THR A 59 -10.99 -21.36 17.74
CA THR A 59 -10.39 -22.48 17.00
C THR A 59 -9.38 -22.06 15.95
N ASN A 60 -9.42 -20.79 15.54
CA ASN A 60 -8.67 -20.24 14.41
C ASN A 60 -8.94 -20.97 13.09
N LYS A 61 -10.01 -21.77 13.03
CA LYS A 61 -10.38 -22.52 11.83
C LYS A 61 -11.04 -21.59 10.82
N VAL A 62 -10.56 -21.63 9.59
CA VAL A 62 -11.16 -20.87 8.49
C VAL A 62 -12.33 -21.66 7.90
N GLU A 63 -13.53 -21.09 7.95
CA GLU A 63 -14.76 -21.75 7.53
C GLU A 63 -15.50 -20.93 6.47
N ASN A 64 -15.90 -19.71 6.84
CA ASN A 64 -16.62 -18.79 5.98
C ASN A 64 -16.00 -17.40 6.08
N VAL A 65 -15.43 -16.93 4.96
CA VAL A 65 -14.83 -15.62 4.87
C VAL A 65 -15.89 -14.59 4.47
N ARG A 66 -16.17 -13.65 5.35
CA ARG A 66 -17.15 -12.57 5.14
C ARG A 66 -16.57 -11.24 5.55
N TYR A 67 -16.78 -10.23 4.74
CA TYR A 67 -16.46 -8.86 5.10
C TYR A 67 -17.69 -8.14 5.65
N ASP A 68 -17.49 -7.43 6.73
CA ASP A 68 -18.44 -6.52 7.35
C ASP A 68 -17.89 -5.09 7.16
N GLU A 69 -18.45 -4.39 6.18
CA GLU A 69 -18.04 -3.04 5.80
C GLU A 69 -18.40 -1.99 6.87
N GLU A 70 -19.51 -2.18 7.58
CA GLU A 70 -19.98 -1.23 8.59
C GLU A 70 -19.03 -1.14 9.79
N ASN A 71 -18.45 -2.28 10.18
CA ASN A 71 -17.51 -2.39 11.30
C ASN A 71 -16.05 -2.51 10.86
N GLU A 72 -15.75 -2.51 9.56
CA GLU A 72 -14.42 -2.76 9.00
C GLU A 72 -13.78 -4.09 9.46
N ARG A 73 -14.57 -5.18 9.44
CA ARG A 73 -14.16 -6.50 9.94
C ARG A 73 -14.13 -7.58 8.87
N VAL A 74 -13.10 -8.43 8.92
CA VAL A 74 -13.02 -9.65 8.10
C VAL A 74 -13.22 -10.88 8.99
N TYR A 75 -14.43 -11.42 8.96
CA TYR A 75 -14.72 -12.71 9.59
C TYR A 75 -14.13 -13.84 8.76
N PHE A 76 -13.55 -14.83 9.43
CA PHE A 76 -13.12 -16.09 8.79
C PHE A 76 -13.81 -17.34 9.37
N ASN A 77 -14.58 -17.17 10.45
CA ASN A 77 -15.60 -18.09 10.93
C ASN A 77 -16.73 -17.30 11.61
N LYS A 78 -17.63 -17.98 12.35
CA LYS A 78 -18.80 -17.34 12.98
C LYS A 78 -18.43 -16.29 14.04
N GLU A 79 -17.32 -16.49 14.74
CA GLU A 79 -16.98 -15.74 15.96
C GLU A 79 -15.76 -14.85 15.73
N GLN A 80 -14.75 -15.36 15.02
CA GLN A 80 -13.45 -14.74 14.90
C GLN A 80 -13.30 -13.91 13.62
N TYR A 81 -12.67 -12.75 13.80
CA TYR A 81 -12.46 -11.77 12.76
C TYR A 81 -11.17 -10.98 12.94
N PHE A 82 -10.70 -10.41 11.84
CA PHE A 82 -9.69 -9.36 11.84
C PHE A 82 -10.36 -7.99 11.80
N ASP A 83 -9.96 -7.09 12.70
CA ASP A 83 -10.54 -5.77 12.91
C ASP A 83 -9.72 -4.67 12.24
N GLY A 84 -10.34 -3.52 11.95
CA GLY A 84 -9.66 -2.36 11.36
C GLY A 84 -9.20 -2.56 9.92
N ILE A 85 -9.90 -3.40 9.16
CA ILE A 85 -9.65 -3.64 7.75
C ILE A 85 -10.63 -2.79 6.94
N SER A 86 -10.19 -1.60 6.53
CA SER A 86 -11.01 -0.71 5.70
C SER A 86 -11.38 -1.35 4.36
N LYS A 87 -12.45 -0.88 3.75
CA LYS A 87 -12.95 -1.41 2.46
C LYS A 87 -11.87 -1.40 1.39
N GLU A 88 -11.13 -0.30 1.29
CA GLU A 88 -10.06 -0.13 0.30
C GLU A 88 -8.93 -1.16 0.50
N VAL A 89 -8.61 -1.51 1.75
CA VAL A 89 -7.61 -2.55 2.07
C VAL A 89 -8.17 -3.93 1.77
N TRP A 90 -9.44 -4.19 2.10
CA TRP A 90 -10.11 -5.44 1.82
C TRP A 90 -10.20 -5.73 0.32
N GLU A 91 -10.60 -4.73 -0.48
CA GLU A 91 -10.82 -4.83 -1.92
C GLU A 91 -9.53 -4.73 -2.74
N TYR A 92 -8.38 -4.46 -2.10
CA TYR A 92 -7.11 -4.31 -2.78
C TYR A 92 -6.72 -5.57 -3.60
N ARG A 93 -6.31 -5.34 -4.85
CA ARG A 93 -6.04 -6.39 -5.83
C ARG A 93 -4.63 -6.30 -6.40
N ILE A 94 -4.04 -7.46 -6.64
CA ILE A 94 -2.85 -7.63 -7.47
C ILE A 94 -3.22 -8.61 -8.58
N GLY A 95 -3.28 -8.12 -9.81
CA GLY A 95 -3.87 -8.85 -10.93
C GLY A 95 -5.33 -9.22 -10.65
N GLY A 96 -5.72 -10.46 -10.91
CA GLY A 96 -7.08 -10.96 -10.65
C GLY A 96 -7.40 -11.26 -9.19
N TYR A 97 -6.43 -11.16 -8.28
CA TYR A 97 -6.58 -11.63 -6.90
C TYR A 97 -6.82 -10.50 -5.92
N GLN A 98 -7.90 -10.60 -5.15
CA GLN A 98 -8.11 -9.80 -3.95
C GLN A 98 -7.27 -10.42 -2.82
N VAL A 99 -6.22 -9.72 -2.40
CA VAL A 99 -5.07 -10.30 -1.69
C VAL A 99 -5.49 -10.94 -0.36
N LEU A 100 -6.18 -10.19 0.49
CA LEU A 100 -6.61 -10.65 1.81
C LEU A 100 -7.66 -11.77 1.71
N ALA A 101 -8.66 -11.60 0.84
CA ALA A 101 -9.68 -12.61 0.62
C ALA A 101 -9.09 -13.94 0.12
N LYS A 102 -8.13 -13.88 -0.81
CA LYS A 102 -7.46 -15.07 -1.33
C LYS A 102 -6.69 -15.81 -0.25
N TYR A 103 -5.93 -15.10 0.59
CA TYR A 103 -5.12 -15.70 1.65
C TYR A 103 -5.94 -16.61 2.57
N LEU A 104 -7.13 -16.15 3.00
CA LEU A 104 -8.04 -16.91 3.85
C LEU A 104 -8.74 -18.02 3.08
N LYS A 105 -9.20 -17.76 1.84
CA LYS A 105 -9.86 -18.79 1.01
C LYS A 105 -8.96 -19.99 0.73
N ASP A 106 -7.67 -19.78 0.48
CA ASP A 106 -6.66 -20.84 0.29
C ASP A 106 -6.37 -21.64 1.58
N ARG A 107 -6.91 -21.19 2.72
CA ARG A 107 -6.78 -21.80 4.05
C ARG A 107 -8.08 -22.41 4.57
N LYS A 108 -9.15 -22.39 3.77
CA LYS A 108 -10.45 -22.94 4.18
C LYS A 108 -10.32 -24.40 4.65
N GLY A 109 -10.91 -24.69 5.80
CA GLY A 109 -10.87 -26.00 6.46
C GLY A 109 -9.68 -26.21 7.40
N ARG A 110 -8.68 -25.31 7.40
CA ARG A 110 -7.49 -25.38 8.24
C ARG A 110 -7.55 -24.38 9.39
N GLU A 111 -6.79 -24.68 10.45
CA GLU A 111 -6.54 -23.75 11.55
C GLU A 111 -5.36 -22.84 11.20
N LEU A 112 -5.49 -21.54 11.50
CA LEU A 112 -4.41 -20.58 11.36
C LEU A 112 -3.48 -20.67 12.57
N SER A 113 -2.18 -20.79 12.29
CA SER A 113 -1.17 -20.59 13.32
C SER A 113 -1.09 -19.11 13.75
N LEU A 114 -0.54 -18.85 14.93
CA LEU A 114 -0.27 -17.48 15.38
C LEU A 114 0.60 -16.70 14.38
N GLN A 115 1.60 -17.37 13.80
CA GLN A 115 2.46 -16.79 12.76
C GLN A 115 1.67 -16.41 11.50
N GLU A 116 0.68 -17.20 11.09
CA GLU A 116 -0.18 -16.88 9.96
C GLU A 116 -1.17 -15.74 10.25
N ILE A 117 -1.66 -15.65 11.48
CA ILE A 117 -2.50 -14.55 11.98
C ILE A 117 -1.70 -13.24 11.95
N GLU A 118 -0.50 -13.24 12.56
CA GLU A 118 0.42 -12.11 12.55
C GLU A 118 0.80 -11.70 11.14
N HIS A 119 1.12 -12.68 10.29
CA HIS A 119 1.46 -12.43 8.89
C HIS A 119 0.29 -11.80 8.13
N TYR A 120 -0.94 -12.30 8.31
CA TYR A 120 -2.13 -11.73 7.67
C TYR A 120 -2.34 -10.26 8.06
N MET A 121 -2.21 -9.94 9.35
CA MET A 121 -2.33 -8.57 9.85
C MET A 121 -1.21 -7.67 9.32
N LYS A 122 0.01 -8.21 9.22
CA LYS A 122 1.16 -7.49 8.65
C LYS A 122 0.95 -7.18 7.17
N VAL A 123 0.39 -8.13 6.41
CA VAL A 123 0.02 -7.93 5.00
C VAL A 123 -1.08 -6.87 4.86
N ALA A 124 -2.12 -6.91 5.69
CA ALA A 124 -3.16 -5.87 5.69
C ALA A 124 -2.57 -4.47 5.95
N ALA A 125 -1.66 -4.35 6.92
CA ALA A 125 -0.95 -3.11 7.19
C ALA A 125 -0.08 -2.68 6.00
N ALA A 126 0.62 -3.61 5.35
CA ALA A 126 1.44 -3.32 4.17
C ALA A 126 0.60 -2.82 2.99
N ILE A 127 -0.58 -3.40 2.76
CA ILE A 127 -1.54 -2.94 1.75
C ILE A 127 -1.99 -1.51 2.04
N ARG A 128 -2.42 -1.23 3.28
CA ARG A 128 -2.82 0.13 3.69
C ARG A 128 -1.72 1.16 3.40
N ARG A 129 -0.47 0.84 3.71
CA ARG A 129 0.66 1.74 3.43
C ARG A 129 1.01 1.81 1.94
N THR A 130 0.78 0.74 1.20
CA THR A 130 0.98 0.71 -0.25
C THR A 130 0.02 1.68 -0.92
N ILE A 131 -1.25 1.69 -0.52
CA ILE A 131 -2.26 2.66 -0.98
C ILE A 131 -1.79 4.09 -0.71
N ASP A 132 -1.32 4.39 0.51
CA ASP A 132 -0.78 5.72 0.86
C ASP A 132 0.39 6.13 -0.06
N VAL A 133 1.28 5.19 -0.39
CA VAL A 133 2.44 5.45 -1.25
C VAL A 133 2.02 5.63 -2.70
N GLN A 134 1.05 4.85 -3.19
CA GLN A 134 0.48 5.00 -4.54
C GLN A 134 -0.14 6.40 -4.73
N ARG A 135 -0.90 6.89 -3.76
CA ARG A 135 -1.43 8.27 -3.78
C ARG A 135 -0.32 9.33 -3.87
N LYS A 136 0.79 9.13 -3.16
CA LYS A 136 1.96 10.04 -3.25
C LYS A 136 2.64 9.97 -4.61
N ILE A 137 2.71 8.79 -5.21
CA ILE A 137 3.23 8.63 -6.57
C ILE A 137 2.37 9.43 -7.56
N ASP A 138 1.05 9.29 -7.47
CA ASP A 138 0.11 10.00 -8.35
C ASP A 138 0.26 11.53 -8.23
N GLN A 139 0.48 12.07 -7.03
CA GLN A 139 0.80 13.49 -6.83
C GLN A 139 2.13 13.90 -7.50
N VAL A 140 3.17 13.07 -7.43
CA VAL A 140 4.48 13.37 -8.04
C VAL A 140 4.40 13.42 -9.57
N ILE A 141 3.60 12.53 -10.17
CA ILE A 141 3.41 12.48 -11.62
C ILE A 141 2.29 13.39 -12.14
N GLY A 142 1.47 13.95 -11.24
CA GLY A 142 0.39 14.89 -11.57
C GLY A 142 -0.87 14.22 -12.11
N ARG A 143 -1.25 13.05 -11.57
CA ARG A 143 -2.51 12.37 -11.87
C ARG A 143 -3.68 12.78 -10.96
N ILE A 144 -3.38 13.52 -9.89
CA ILE A 144 -4.31 14.16 -8.94
C ILE A 144 -3.66 15.44 -8.43
#